data_AF-A0A8T5B885-F1
#
_entry.id   AF-A0A8T5B885-F1
#
_cell.length_a   1.000
_cell.length_b   1.000
_cell.length_c   1.000
_cell.angle_alpha   90.00
_cell.angle_beta   90.00
_cell.angle_gamma   90.00
#
_symmetry.space_group_name_H-M   'P 1'
#
loop_
_entity.id
_entity.type
_entity.pdbx_description
1 polymer ?
#
loop_
_entity_poly.entity_id
_entity_poly.type
_entity_poly.pdbx_seq_one_letter_code
_entity_poly.pdbx_strand_id
1 'polypeptide(L)'
;MSFDEKMDAIDLIINVLREHERSLDELVSRLEELLSKAEAAPAGGGAEAERPTIRAVVREWKEFRDRCSGARIASFEVQDRQFRVSALKGGVLHIYEEMIPDMEIRFRERENRVVIDEVELRRGEMIPAALRGRLNCGLEVSVRGEETRMPDGVSLYRIVYDVEAERTRNWLANQLKMDPKNIIHGRLQA
;
A
#
# COMPACT_ATOMS: atom_id res chain seq x y z
N MET A 1 -6.82 33.49 33.90
CA MET A 1 -7.70 32.32 33.81
C MET A 1 -7.94 31.81 35.20
N SER A 2 -9.20 31.86 35.64
CA SER A 2 -9.63 31.31 36.93
C SER A 2 -9.42 29.80 36.96
N PHE A 3 -9.28 29.21 38.15
CA PHE A 3 -9.28 27.76 38.31
C PHE A 3 -10.59 27.15 37.79
N ASP A 4 -11.70 27.86 37.94
CA ASP A 4 -13.03 27.40 37.49
C ASP A 4 -13.10 27.25 35.96
N GLU A 5 -12.57 28.21 35.20
CA GLU A 5 -12.51 28.14 33.73
C GLU A 5 -11.67 26.95 33.23
N LYS A 6 -10.64 26.56 34.00
CA LYS A 6 -9.81 25.39 33.69
C LYS A 6 -10.53 24.08 34.01
N MET A 7 -11.32 24.05 35.09
CA MET A 7 -12.13 22.89 35.43
C MET A 7 -13.26 22.69 34.41
N ASP A 8 -13.93 23.77 33.99
CA ASP A 8 -14.96 23.73 32.94
C ASP A 8 -14.40 23.22 31.61
N ALA A 9 -13.19 23.66 31.23
CA ALA A 9 -12.51 23.19 30.03
C ALA A 9 -12.14 21.69 30.12
N ILE A 10 -11.73 21.21 31.29
CA ILE A 10 -11.42 19.80 31.53
C ILE A 10 -12.70 18.96 31.46
N ASP A 11 -13.80 19.40 32.05
CA ASP A 11 -15.08 18.69 31.99
C ASP A 11 -15.62 18.61 30.55
N LEU A 12 -15.45 19.68 29.75
CA LEU A 12 -15.78 19.65 28.34
C LEU A 12 -14.94 18.61 27.58
N ILE A 13 -13.61 18.57 27.82
CA ILE A 13 -12.72 17.59 27.20
C ILE A 13 -13.11 16.17 27.58
N ILE A 14 -13.39 15.91 28.86
CA ILE A 14 -13.81 14.58 29.35
C ILE A 14 -15.11 14.15 28.67
N ASN A 15 -16.07 15.06 28.51
CA ASN A 15 -17.34 14.76 27.86
C ASN A 15 -17.16 14.44 26.36
N VAL A 16 -16.32 15.20 25.65
CA VAL A 16 -15.99 14.93 24.24
C VAL A 16 -15.28 13.59 24.09
N LEU A 17 -14.31 13.28 24.95
CA LEU A 17 -13.59 12.01 24.92
C LEU A 17 -14.51 10.82 25.19
N ARG A 18 -15.45 10.94 26.15
CA ARG A 18 -16.47 9.92 26.42
C ARG A 18 -17.40 9.68 25.24
N GLU A 19 -17.78 10.73 24.51
CA GLU A 19 -18.63 10.60 23.33
C GLU A 19 -17.89 9.92 22.17
N HIS A 20 -16.60 10.21 22.01
CA HIS A 20 -15.74 9.52 21.05
C HIS A 20 -15.54 8.04 21.40
N GLU A 21 -15.33 7.71 22.67
CA GLU A 21 -15.25 6.32 23.15
C GLU A 21 -16.52 5.55 22.80
N ARG A 22 -17.70 6.10 23.10
CA ARG A 22 -18.98 5.50 22.72
C ARG A 22 -19.13 5.31 21.22
N SER A 23 -18.76 6.32 20.43
CA SER A 23 -18.85 6.26 18.97
C SER A 23 -17.95 5.17 18.38
N LEU A 24 -16.76 4.97 18.96
CA LEU A 24 -15.84 3.90 18.57
C LEU A 24 -16.43 2.52 18.91
N ASP A 25 -16.98 2.35 20.12
CA ASP A 25 -17.62 1.08 20.52
C ASP A 25 -18.81 0.71 19.62
N GLU A 26 -19.60 1.70 19.19
CA GLU A 26 -20.71 1.49 18.25
C GLU A 26 -20.20 1.07 16.86
N LEU A 27 -19.13 1.70 16.37
CA LEU A 27 -18.53 1.34 15.09
C LEU A 27 -17.92 -0.06 15.11
N VAL A 28 -17.26 -0.44 16.21
CA VAL A 28 -16.73 -1.79 16.41
C VAL A 28 -17.87 -2.81 16.43
N SER A 29 -18.94 -2.55 17.20
CA SER A 29 -20.10 -3.45 17.27
C SER A 29 -20.77 -3.65 15.90
N ARG A 30 -20.91 -2.58 15.10
CA ARG A 30 -21.45 -2.66 13.74
C ARG A 30 -20.56 -3.46 12.81
N LEU A 31 -19.23 -3.31 12.93
CA LEU A 31 -18.27 -4.08 12.15
C LEU A 31 -18.34 -5.58 12.50
N GLU A 32 -18.41 -5.91 13.79
CA GLU A 32 -18.58 -7.29 14.25
C GLU A 32 -19.90 -7.90 13.75
N GLU A 33 -20.99 -7.13 13.78
CA GLU A 33 -22.29 -7.57 13.27
C GLU A 33 -22.23 -7.82 11.75
N LEU A 34 -21.59 -6.94 10.99
CA LEU A 34 -21.40 -7.11 9.54
C LEU A 34 -20.52 -8.34 9.23
N LEU A 35 -19.45 -8.56 10.00
CA LEU A 35 -18.61 -9.75 9.87
C LEU A 35 -19.41 -11.03 10.17
N SER A 36 -20.18 -11.06 11.26
CA SER A 36 -21.02 -12.22 11.60
C SER A 36 -22.11 -12.49 10.55
N LYS A 37 -22.67 -11.44 9.93
CA LYS A 37 -23.68 -11.56 8.86
C LYS A 37 -23.05 -12.04 7.56
N ALA A 38 -21.80 -11.66 7.29
CA ALA A 38 -21.04 -12.17 6.16
C ALA A 38 -20.71 -13.67 6.32
N GLU A 39 -20.50 -14.14 7.55
CA GLU A 39 -20.28 -15.56 7.86
C GLU A 39 -21.58 -16.39 7.88
N ALA A 40 -22.73 -15.76 8.15
CA ALA A 40 -24.02 -16.45 8.33
C ALA A 40 -24.90 -16.56 7.05
N ALA A 41 -24.43 -16.13 5.89
CA ALA A 41 -25.17 -16.32 4.64
C ALA A 41 -25.15 -17.81 4.23
N PRO A 42 -26.32 -18.50 4.16
CA PRO A 42 -26.34 -19.90 3.79
C PRO A 42 -25.97 -20.05 2.30
N ALA A 43 -25.08 -21.01 2.04
CA ALA A 43 -24.77 -21.52 0.71
C ALA A 43 -26.03 -22.14 0.07
N GLY A 44 -26.88 -21.30 -0.51
CA GLY A 44 -27.99 -21.68 -1.39
C GLY A 44 -27.49 -21.75 -2.83
N GLY A 45 -27.59 -22.92 -3.45
CA GLY A 45 -26.92 -23.30 -4.68
C GLY A 45 -27.29 -22.52 -5.94
N GLY A 46 -26.32 -22.49 -6.87
CA GLY A 46 -26.48 -21.99 -8.23
C GLY A 46 -25.14 -21.53 -8.81
N ALA A 47 -24.48 -22.43 -9.54
CA ALA A 47 -23.21 -22.27 -10.27
C ALA A 47 -21.93 -22.06 -9.42
N GLU A 48 -21.02 -23.04 -9.50
CA GLU A 48 -19.62 -22.98 -9.05
C GLU A 48 -18.87 -21.84 -9.75
N ALA A 49 -19.04 -20.62 -9.26
CA ALA A 49 -17.99 -19.62 -9.34
C ALA A 49 -17.07 -19.93 -8.17
N GLU A 50 -15.80 -20.25 -8.47
CA GLU A 50 -14.71 -20.44 -7.50
C GLU A 50 -14.56 -19.19 -6.61
N ARG A 51 -15.42 -19.05 -5.60
CA ARG A 51 -15.20 -18.08 -4.52
C ARG A 51 -13.93 -18.54 -3.81
N PRO A 52 -12.89 -17.70 -3.73
CA PRO A 52 -11.68 -18.10 -3.05
C PRO A 52 -11.98 -18.39 -1.58
N THR A 53 -11.95 -19.66 -1.20
CA THR A 53 -12.20 -20.11 0.17
C THR A 53 -11.06 -19.71 1.12
N ILE A 54 -9.88 -19.42 0.56
CA ILE A 54 -8.64 -19.13 1.31
C ILE A 54 -7.93 -17.91 0.70
N ARG A 55 -7.51 -16.98 1.58
CA ARG A 55 -6.66 -15.84 1.25
C ARG A 55 -5.24 -16.07 1.77
N ALA A 56 -4.26 -16.14 0.87
CA ALA A 56 -2.87 -16.41 1.21
C ALA A 56 -2.00 -15.18 0.96
N VAL A 57 -1.47 -14.56 2.02
CA VAL A 57 -0.50 -13.46 1.91
C VAL A 57 0.90 -14.03 1.80
N VAL A 58 1.56 -13.79 0.66
CA VAL A 58 2.87 -14.30 0.32
C VAL A 58 3.88 -13.15 0.42
N ARG A 59 4.93 -13.33 1.23
CA ARG A 59 5.95 -12.29 1.47
C ARG A 59 7.06 -12.28 0.43
N GLU A 60 7.36 -13.45 -0.14
CA GLU A 60 8.42 -13.59 -1.14
C GLU A 60 7.84 -13.60 -2.55
N TRP A 61 8.34 -12.69 -3.40
CA TRP A 61 7.88 -12.62 -4.79
C TRP A 61 8.12 -13.92 -5.56
N LYS A 62 9.27 -14.57 -5.31
CA LYS A 62 9.62 -15.84 -5.95
C LYS A 62 8.56 -16.90 -5.67
N GLU A 63 8.16 -17.05 -4.40
CA GLU A 63 7.10 -17.97 -4.01
C GLU A 63 5.75 -17.59 -4.64
N PHE A 64 5.38 -16.30 -4.62
CA PHE A 64 4.14 -15.82 -5.21
C PHE A 64 4.06 -16.18 -6.69
N ARG A 65 5.12 -15.90 -7.44
CA ARG A 65 5.23 -16.19 -8.87
C ARG A 65 5.13 -17.69 -9.15
N ASP A 66 5.86 -18.50 -8.39
CA ASP A 66 5.90 -19.95 -8.59
C ASP A 66 4.51 -20.58 -8.28
N ARG A 67 3.81 -20.09 -7.26
CA ARG A 67 2.42 -20.49 -6.96
C ARG A 67 1.45 -20.01 -8.03
N CYS A 68 1.53 -18.76 -8.47
CA CYS A 68 0.52 -18.13 -9.32
C CYS A 68 0.80 -18.24 -10.83
N SER A 69 1.87 -18.94 -11.23
CA SER A 69 2.16 -19.14 -12.65
C SER A 69 1.00 -19.87 -13.34
N GLY A 70 0.49 -19.31 -14.45
CA GLY A 70 -0.69 -19.81 -15.15
C GLY A 70 -2.01 -19.60 -14.41
N ALA A 71 -2.08 -18.65 -13.47
CA ALA A 71 -3.35 -18.25 -12.84
C ALA A 71 -4.36 -17.77 -13.91
N ARG A 72 -5.65 -17.92 -13.61
CA ARG A 72 -6.73 -17.53 -14.53
C ARG A 72 -6.84 -16.01 -14.66
N ILE A 73 -6.69 -15.32 -13.53
CA ILE A 73 -6.83 -13.87 -13.42
C ILE A 73 -5.87 -13.35 -12.36
N ALA A 74 -5.30 -12.19 -12.63
CA ALA A 74 -4.52 -11.44 -11.67
C ALA A 74 -4.96 -9.97 -11.67
N SER A 75 -4.72 -9.28 -10.57
CA SER A 75 -4.86 -7.85 -10.50
C SER A 75 -3.67 -7.22 -9.79
N PHE A 76 -3.42 -5.95 -10.07
CA PHE A 76 -2.48 -5.16 -9.31
C PHE A 76 -3.06 -3.77 -9.04
N GLU A 77 -2.68 -3.21 -7.91
CA GLU A 77 -3.05 -1.86 -7.52
C GLU A 77 -1.89 -1.19 -6.78
N VAL A 78 -1.89 0.13 -6.83
CA VAL A 78 -1.06 0.96 -5.96
C VAL A 78 -1.97 1.80 -5.10
N GLN A 79 -1.88 1.60 -3.78
CA GLN A 79 -2.64 2.36 -2.79
C GLN A 79 -1.70 2.73 -1.66
N ASP A 80 -1.67 4.01 -1.25
CA ASP A 80 -0.87 4.49 -0.12
C ASP A 80 0.64 4.15 -0.18
N ARG A 81 1.23 4.17 -1.39
CA ARG A 81 2.60 3.71 -1.69
C ARG A 81 2.82 2.21 -1.40
N GLN A 82 1.76 1.42 -1.38
CA GLN A 82 1.84 -0.02 -1.33
C GLN A 82 1.52 -0.57 -2.73
N PHE A 83 2.48 -1.31 -3.29
CA PHE A 83 2.24 -2.10 -4.49
C PHE A 83 1.67 -3.46 -4.06
N ARG A 84 0.47 -3.76 -4.54
CA ARG A 84 -0.22 -5.03 -4.26
C ARG A 84 -0.49 -5.77 -5.56
N VAL A 85 -0.21 -7.06 -5.56
CA VAL A 85 -0.55 -8.00 -6.64
C VAL A 85 -1.40 -9.10 -6.06
N SER A 86 -2.53 -9.39 -6.70
CA SER A 86 -3.44 -10.48 -6.31
C SER A 86 -3.63 -11.43 -7.49
N ALA A 87 -3.70 -12.74 -7.23
CA ALA A 87 -3.96 -13.74 -8.26
C ALA A 87 -4.82 -14.88 -7.72
N LEU A 88 -5.79 -15.33 -8.53
CA LEU A 88 -6.67 -16.44 -8.21
C LEU A 88 -6.18 -17.72 -8.88
N LYS A 89 -5.86 -18.73 -8.09
CA LYS A 89 -5.47 -20.05 -8.60
C LYS A 89 -5.97 -21.16 -7.70
N GLY A 90 -6.70 -22.12 -8.27
CA GLY A 90 -7.21 -23.30 -7.54
C GLY A 90 -8.08 -22.94 -6.33
N GLY A 91 -8.92 -21.91 -6.46
CA GLY A 91 -9.77 -21.43 -5.37
C GLY A 91 -9.03 -20.72 -4.22
N VAL A 92 -7.75 -20.37 -4.40
CA VAL A 92 -6.98 -19.58 -3.43
C VAL A 92 -6.65 -18.22 -4.01
N LEU A 93 -6.97 -17.16 -3.26
CA LEU A 93 -6.56 -15.79 -3.58
C LEU A 93 -5.18 -15.53 -2.96
N HIS A 94 -4.14 -15.59 -3.79
CA HIS A 94 -2.79 -15.24 -3.39
C HIS A 94 -2.58 -13.73 -3.49
N ILE A 95 -1.91 -13.16 -2.50
CA ILE A 95 -1.65 -11.73 -2.43
C ILE A 95 -0.18 -11.51 -2.10
N TYR A 96 0.48 -10.71 -2.92
CA TYR A 96 1.81 -10.17 -2.67
C TYR A 96 1.69 -8.66 -2.43
N GLU A 97 2.45 -8.16 -1.47
CA GLU A 97 2.48 -6.75 -1.11
C GLU A 97 3.90 -6.30 -0.82
N GLU A 98 4.24 -5.11 -1.28
CA GLU A 98 5.47 -4.42 -0.89
C GLU A 98 5.29 -2.91 -0.88
N MET A 99 6.20 -2.21 -0.21
CA MET A 99 6.20 -0.76 -0.17
C MET A 99 7.00 -0.18 -1.33
N ILE A 100 6.42 0.82 -1.97
CA ILE A 100 7.12 1.71 -2.90
C ILE A 100 7.94 2.68 -2.05
N PRO A 101 9.25 2.85 -2.34
CA PRO A 101 10.10 3.75 -1.58
C PRO A 101 9.63 5.20 -1.65
N ASP A 102 10.00 5.97 -0.64
CA ASP A 102 9.88 7.43 -0.60
C ASP A 102 11.22 7.94 -0.06
N MET A 103 11.86 8.85 -0.80
CA MET A 103 13.21 9.31 -0.51
C MET A 103 13.29 10.82 -0.68
N GLU A 104 13.82 11.48 0.34
CA GLU A 104 14.05 12.92 0.36
C GLU A 104 15.54 13.19 0.58
N ILE A 105 16.09 14.12 -0.19
CA ILE A 105 17.49 14.52 -0.11
C ILE A 105 17.53 16.00 0.20
N ARG A 106 18.08 16.36 1.35
CA ARG A 106 18.39 17.75 1.71
C ARG A 106 19.81 18.05 1.28
N PHE A 107 19.99 19.10 0.48
CA PHE A 107 21.31 19.46 -0.03
C PHE A 107 21.49 20.97 -0.13
N ARG A 108 22.76 21.38 -0.20
CA ARG A 108 23.18 22.76 -0.44
C ARG A 108 24.16 22.81 -1.60
N GLU A 109 23.93 23.74 -2.51
CA GLU A 109 24.88 24.04 -3.57
C GLU A 109 26.01 24.94 -3.05
N ARG A 110 27.23 24.59 -3.39
CA ARG A 110 28.45 25.39 -3.22
C ARG A 110 29.08 25.57 -4.59
N GLU A 111 30.00 26.53 -4.72
CA GLU A 111 30.60 26.97 -5.99
C GLU A 111 31.01 25.84 -6.97
N ASN A 112 31.43 24.66 -6.48
CA ASN A 112 31.78 23.52 -7.34
C ASN A 112 31.39 22.15 -6.78
N ARG A 113 30.42 22.09 -5.85
CA ARG A 113 29.96 20.82 -5.28
C ARG A 113 28.58 20.94 -4.66
N VAL A 114 27.87 19.82 -4.66
CA VAL A 114 26.66 19.63 -3.86
C VAL A 114 27.05 18.97 -2.54
N VAL A 115 26.64 19.58 -1.43
CA VAL A 115 26.77 18.98 -0.10
C VAL A 115 25.40 18.43 0.27
N ILE A 116 25.29 17.11 0.36
CA ILE A 116 24.10 16.46 0.90
C ILE A 116 24.18 16.56 2.42
N ASP A 117 23.21 17.25 3.00
CA ASP A 117 23.08 17.40 4.44
C ASP A 117 22.44 16.14 5.05
N GLU A 118 21.40 15.62 4.39
CA GLU A 118 20.61 14.50 4.89
C GLU A 118 19.94 13.74 3.75
N VAL A 119 19.86 12.41 3.89
CA VAL A 119 19.01 11.55 3.06
C VAL A 119 18.04 10.84 3.98
N GLU A 120 16.76 11.10 3.79
CA GLU A 120 15.69 10.51 4.58
C GLU A 120 14.98 9.42 3.77
N LEU A 121 14.84 8.24 4.37
CA LEU A 121 13.98 7.16 3.90
C LEU A 121 13.20 6.61 5.08
N ARG A 122 11.96 6.16 4.84
CA ARG A 122 11.11 5.62 5.91
C ARG A 122 11.68 4.38 6.60
N ARG A 123 12.39 3.51 5.87
CA ARG A 123 12.97 2.26 6.36
C ARG A 123 14.27 1.95 5.63
N GLY A 124 15.28 1.52 6.38
CA GLY A 124 16.58 1.15 5.83
C GLY A 124 16.53 0.00 4.82
N GLU A 125 15.59 -0.95 4.98
CA GLU A 125 15.38 -2.07 4.04
C GLU A 125 15.01 -1.60 2.63
N MET A 126 14.50 -0.37 2.46
CA MET A 126 14.10 0.17 1.16
C MET A 126 15.26 0.82 0.39
N ILE A 127 16.44 1.01 1.01
CA ILE A 127 17.59 1.66 0.36
C ILE A 127 17.94 1.00 -0.99
N PRO A 128 18.03 -0.34 -1.12
CA PRO A 128 18.33 -0.96 -2.40
C PRO A 128 17.28 -0.67 -3.47
N ALA A 129 15.99 -0.66 -3.11
CA ALA A 129 14.91 -0.40 -4.04
C ALA A 129 14.87 1.08 -4.47
N ALA A 130 15.05 1.99 -3.51
CA ALA A 130 15.08 3.43 -3.71
C ALA A 130 16.23 3.84 -4.67
N LEU A 131 17.43 3.30 -4.46
CA LEU A 131 18.59 3.64 -5.29
C LEU A 131 18.55 3.01 -6.68
N ARG A 132 17.96 1.82 -6.82
CA ARG A 132 17.91 1.11 -8.11
C ARG A 132 16.72 1.49 -8.99
N GLY A 133 15.70 2.15 -8.44
CA GLY A 133 14.43 2.34 -9.15
C GLY A 133 13.73 1.02 -9.47
N ARG A 134 13.92 0.00 -8.63
CA ARG A 134 13.37 -1.34 -8.83
C ARG A 134 12.88 -1.89 -7.49
N LEU A 135 11.62 -2.31 -7.45
CA LEU A 135 11.01 -2.90 -6.25
C LEU A 135 11.60 -4.28 -5.91
N ASN A 136 11.30 -4.82 -4.74
CA ASN A 136 11.82 -6.12 -4.31
C ASN A 136 11.28 -7.26 -5.16
N CYS A 137 10.08 -7.12 -5.72
CA CYS A 137 9.56 -8.07 -6.71
C CYS A 137 10.33 -8.06 -8.04
N GLY A 138 11.16 -7.05 -8.27
CA GLY A 138 11.91 -6.87 -9.52
C GLY A 138 11.21 -5.98 -10.56
N LEU A 139 10.07 -5.38 -10.22
CA LEU A 139 9.40 -4.39 -11.07
C LEU A 139 10.21 -3.09 -11.11
N GLU A 140 10.51 -2.62 -12.32
CA GLU A 140 11.13 -1.30 -12.53
C GLU A 140 10.07 -0.21 -12.46
N VAL A 141 10.37 0.83 -11.70
CA VAL A 141 9.50 2.00 -11.50
C VAL A 141 10.12 3.22 -12.14
N SER A 142 9.27 4.13 -12.61
CA SER A 142 9.74 5.40 -13.17
C SER A 142 10.11 6.33 -12.02
N VAL A 143 11.30 6.91 -12.08
CA VAL A 143 11.85 7.77 -11.03
C VAL A 143 11.81 9.21 -11.52
N ARG A 144 11.12 10.07 -10.78
CA ARG A 144 11.07 11.52 -11.01
C ARG A 144 11.55 12.25 -9.78
N GLY A 145 12.12 13.43 -9.98
CA GLY A 145 12.59 14.27 -8.88
C GLY A 145 11.92 15.63 -8.91
N GLU A 146 11.52 16.09 -7.74
CA GLU A 146 10.89 17.39 -7.52
C GLU A 146 11.79 18.19 -6.56
N GLU A 147 12.39 19.26 -7.07
CA GLU A 147 13.21 20.16 -6.25
C GLU A 147 12.35 21.29 -5.68
N THR A 148 12.49 21.52 -4.38
CA THR A 148 11.92 22.68 -3.69
C THR A 148 13.06 23.45 -3.02
N ARG A 149 13.23 24.72 -3.39
CA ARG A 149 14.19 25.62 -2.74
C ARG A 149 13.57 26.24 -1.50
N MET A 150 14.27 26.14 -0.38
CA MET A 150 13.86 26.69 0.89
C MET A 150 14.46 28.09 1.11
N PRO A 151 13.83 28.96 1.92
CA PRO A 151 14.30 30.34 2.15
C PRO A 151 15.67 30.44 2.84
N ASP A 152 16.12 29.39 3.51
CA ASP A 152 17.41 29.30 4.20
C ASP A 152 18.58 28.90 3.28
N GLY A 153 18.32 28.77 1.97
CA GLY A 153 19.31 28.36 0.97
C GLY A 153 19.55 26.84 0.92
N VAL A 154 18.76 26.03 1.64
CA VAL A 154 18.73 24.58 1.50
C VAL A 154 17.77 24.20 0.38
N SER A 155 18.15 23.23 -0.45
CA SER A 155 17.25 22.60 -1.43
C SER A 155 16.79 21.23 -0.91
N LEU A 156 15.49 20.96 -1.03
CA LEU A 156 14.90 19.65 -0.79
C LEU A 156 14.61 19.00 -2.15
N TYR A 157 15.19 17.83 -2.40
CA TYR A 157 14.90 17.01 -3.57
C TYR A 157 14.06 15.81 -3.16
N ARG A 158 12.79 15.79 -3.57
CA ARG A 158 11.91 14.65 -3.34
C ARG A 158 11.93 13.71 -4.53
N ILE A 159 12.14 12.43 -4.29
CA ILE A 159 12.17 11.41 -5.33
C ILE A 159 10.84 10.67 -5.32
N VAL A 160 10.10 10.79 -6.43
CA VAL A 160 8.80 10.18 -6.66
C VAL A 160 9.00 8.93 -7.52
N TYR A 161 8.46 7.82 -7.04
CA TYR A 161 8.51 6.52 -7.70
C TYR A 161 7.12 6.17 -8.24
N ASP A 162 6.99 6.14 -9.56
CA ASP A 162 5.72 5.88 -10.24
C ASP A 162 5.67 4.47 -10.83
N VAL A 163 4.58 3.77 -10.54
CA VAL A 163 4.25 2.46 -11.11
C VAL A 163 3.34 2.68 -12.32
N GLU A 164 3.90 2.57 -13.52
CA GLU A 164 3.13 2.71 -14.76
C GLU A 164 2.25 1.47 -15.00
N ALA A 165 0.94 1.66 -15.16
CA ALA A 165 -0.01 0.55 -15.27
C ALA A 165 0.28 -0.39 -16.45
N GLU A 166 0.49 0.13 -17.66
CA GLU A 166 0.74 -0.70 -18.86
C GLU A 166 2.07 -1.47 -18.77
N ARG A 167 3.13 -0.82 -18.29
CA ARG A 167 4.43 -1.47 -18.07
C ARG A 167 4.31 -2.59 -17.05
N THR A 168 3.62 -2.32 -15.95
CA THR A 168 3.38 -3.29 -14.87
C THR A 168 2.54 -4.48 -15.35
N ARG A 169 1.49 -4.22 -16.13
CA ARG A 169 0.65 -5.26 -16.73
C ARG A 169 1.47 -6.22 -17.59
N ASN A 170 2.30 -5.68 -18.49
CA ASN A 170 3.16 -6.48 -19.36
C ASN A 170 4.24 -7.23 -18.57
N TRP A 171 4.82 -6.60 -17.56
CA TRP A 171 5.78 -7.25 -16.67
C TRP A 171 5.15 -8.42 -15.91
N LEU A 172 3.97 -8.23 -15.30
CA LEU A 172 3.23 -9.28 -14.60
C LEU A 172 2.82 -10.42 -15.53
N ALA A 173 2.39 -10.12 -16.76
CA ALA A 173 2.05 -11.13 -17.76
C ALA A 173 3.22 -12.09 -18.03
N ASN A 174 4.41 -11.52 -18.18
CA ASN A 174 5.64 -12.28 -18.36
C ASN A 174 6.03 -13.08 -17.12
N GLN A 175 5.94 -12.48 -15.92
CA GLN A 175 6.30 -13.16 -14.67
C GLN A 175 5.35 -14.32 -14.34
N LEU A 176 4.04 -14.14 -14.56
CA LEU A 176 3.01 -15.11 -14.23
C LEU A 176 2.68 -16.06 -15.39
N LYS A 177 3.27 -15.87 -16.57
CA LYS A 177 3.00 -16.67 -17.79
C LYS A 177 1.51 -16.66 -18.16
N MET A 178 0.92 -15.47 -18.21
CA MET A 178 -0.50 -15.26 -18.52
C MET A 178 -0.68 -14.18 -19.58
N ASP A 179 -1.84 -14.16 -20.23
CA ASP A 179 -2.19 -13.10 -21.17
C ASP A 179 -2.38 -11.76 -20.42
N PRO A 180 -1.79 -10.65 -20.88
CA PRO A 180 -1.99 -9.32 -20.28
C PRO A 180 -3.47 -8.92 -20.13
N LYS A 181 -4.37 -9.44 -20.97
CA LYS A 181 -5.82 -9.21 -20.88
C LYS A 181 -6.45 -9.79 -19.61
N ASN A 182 -5.83 -10.82 -19.04
CA ASN A 182 -6.25 -11.44 -17.79
C ASN A 182 -5.69 -10.72 -16.55
N ILE A 183 -5.01 -9.58 -16.77
CA ILE A 183 -4.45 -8.74 -15.72
C ILE A 183 -5.23 -7.43 -15.65
N ILE A 184 -5.86 -7.23 -14.50
CA ILE A 184 -6.68 -6.05 -14.22
C ILE A 184 -5.86 -5.05 -13.40
N HIS A 185 -5.92 -3.77 -13.78
CA HIS A 185 -5.47 -2.69 -12.90
C HIS A 185 -6.62 -2.36 -11.93
N GLY A 186 -6.45 -2.73 -10.66
CA GLY A 186 -7.47 -2.67 -9.62
C GLY A 186 -7.37 -3.84 -8.63
N ARG A 187 -8.44 -4.06 -7.86
CA ARG A 187 -8.52 -5.12 -6.85
C ARG A 187 -9.47 -6.23 -7.29
N LEU A 188 -9.08 -7.49 -7.06
CA LEU A 188 -10.02 -8.61 -7.09
C LEU A 188 -10.89 -8.56 -5.83
N GLN A 189 -12.20 -8.39 -6.01
CA GLN A 189 -13.20 -8.57 -4.96
C GLN A 189 -13.83 -9.96 -5.14
N ALA A 190 -13.95 -10.70 -4.04
CA ALA A 190 -14.55 -12.02 -3.97
C ALA A 190 -15.82 -11.97 -3.12
#